data_AF-A0A7S0VI84-F1
#
_entry.id   AF-A0A7S0VI84-F1
#
_cell.length_a   1.000
_cell.length_b   1.000
_cell.length_c   1.000
_cell.angle_alpha   90.00
_cell.angle_beta   90.00
_cell.angle_gamma   90.00
#
_symmetry.space_group_name_H-M   'P 1'
#
loop_
_entity.id
_entity.type
_entity.pdbx_description
1 polymer ?
#
loop_
_entity_poly.entity_id
_entity_poly.type
_entity_poly.pdbx_seq_one_letter_code
_entity_poly.pdbx_strand_id
1 'polypeptide(L)'
;GGGGAEREQYQGTQLPPGADRDAQREHLQAHMQFGGEIPEVLRRDPGKRWREEDEFKAVLAGIEERRGFLEEMVAAGKGGEYEATINAQIADQIRELEAIDARRSR
;
A
#
# COMPACT_ATOMS: atom_id res chain seq x y z
N GLY A 1 9.17 53.00 25.67
CA GLY A 1 8.21 52.46 24.68
C GLY A 1 9.02 51.70 23.66
N GLY A 2 8.74 50.46 23.30
CA GLY A 2 7.42 49.82 23.18
C GLY A 2 7.31 49.38 21.72
N GLY A 3 7.25 48.07 21.48
CA GLY A 3 7.20 47.50 20.14
C GLY A 3 7.49 46.01 20.20
N GLY A 4 6.67 45.27 20.96
CA GLY A 4 6.78 43.83 21.08
C GLY A 4 6.46 43.19 19.74
N ALA A 5 7.37 42.33 19.26
CA ALA A 5 7.12 41.45 18.14
C ALA A 5 5.84 40.67 18.42
N GLU A 6 4.81 40.95 17.64
CA GLU A 6 3.53 40.28 17.65
C GLU A 6 3.79 38.79 17.49
N ARG A 7 3.61 38.05 18.60
CA ARG A 7 3.57 36.60 18.57
C ARG A 7 2.31 36.26 17.80
N GLU A 8 2.45 35.94 16.53
CA GLU A 8 1.41 35.29 15.75
C GLU A 8 0.92 34.09 16.58
N GLN A 9 -0.28 34.24 17.12
CA GLN A 9 -0.93 33.20 17.88
C GLN A 9 -1.22 32.08 16.88
N TYR A 10 -0.35 31.09 16.85
CA TYR A 10 -0.58 29.83 16.15
C TYR A 10 -1.86 29.22 16.75
N GLN A 11 -3.01 29.56 16.16
CA GLN A 11 -4.24 28.84 16.38
C GLN A 11 -4.02 27.45 15.79
N GLY A 12 -3.63 26.53 16.65
CA GLY A 12 -3.43 25.13 16.32
C GLY A 12 -4.69 24.63 15.62
N THR A 13 -4.59 24.46 14.31
CA THR A 13 -5.63 23.84 13.51
C THR A 13 -5.78 22.44 14.08
N GLN A 14 -6.85 22.22 14.85
CA GLN A 14 -7.10 20.93 15.47
C GLN A 14 -7.38 19.94 14.35
N LEU A 15 -6.34 19.19 13.98
CA LEU A 15 -6.42 18.15 12.98
C LEU A 15 -7.49 17.13 13.38
N PRO A 16 -8.27 16.62 12.41
CA PRO A 16 -9.36 15.68 12.69
C PRO A 16 -8.82 14.43 13.41
N PRO A 17 -9.61 13.86 14.34
CA PRO A 17 -9.22 12.62 15.02
C PRO A 17 -9.04 11.51 13.98
N GLY A 18 -7.83 10.97 13.85
CA GLY A 18 -7.44 9.99 12.84
C GLY A 18 -6.35 10.47 11.86
N ALA A 19 -6.01 11.76 11.87
CA ALA A 19 -4.87 12.25 11.11
C ALA A 19 -3.56 11.84 11.80
N ASP A 20 -2.72 11.08 11.10
CA ASP A 20 -1.39 10.68 11.57
C ASP A 20 -0.54 11.96 11.77
N ARG A 21 -0.37 12.33 13.03
CA ARG A 21 0.33 13.56 13.44
C ARG A 21 1.83 13.44 13.17
N ASP A 22 2.36 12.23 13.19
CA ASP A 22 3.77 11.98 12.94
C ASP A 22 4.07 12.09 11.45
N ALA A 23 3.22 11.53 10.59
CA ALA A 23 3.36 11.65 9.13
C ALA A 23 3.33 13.11 8.65
N GLN A 24 2.47 13.96 9.24
CA GLN A 24 2.40 15.38 8.87
C GLN A 24 3.61 16.19 9.38
N ARG A 25 4.12 15.85 10.57
CA ARG A 25 5.34 16.47 11.10
C ARG A 25 6.56 16.11 10.25
N GLU A 26 6.68 14.85 9.87
CA GLU A 26 7.74 14.36 8.98
C GLU A 26 7.68 15.06 7.62
N HIS A 27 6.48 15.18 7.03
CA HIS A 27 6.28 15.89 5.76
C HIS A 27 6.72 17.35 5.84
N LEU A 28 6.35 18.06 6.91
CA LEU A 28 6.69 19.46 7.09
C LEU A 28 8.20 19.65 7.33
N GLN A 29 8.83 18.76 8.10
CA GLN A 29 10.28 18.76 8.32
C GLN A 29 11.04 18.53 7.01
N ALA A 30 10.62 17.55 6.20
CA ALA A 30 11.21 17.32 4.89
C ALA A 30 11.04 18.56 3.99
N HIS A 31 9.87 19.18 3.98
CA HIS A 31 9.62 20.40 3.20
C HIS A 31 10.55 21.57 3.59
N MET A 32 10.75 21.78 4.90
CA MET A 32 11.65 22.81 5.42
C MET A 32 13.13 22.50 5.15
N GLN A 33 13.53 21.23 5.20
CA GLN A 33 14.91 20.80 4.98
C GLN A 33 15.36 20.94 3.52
N PHE A 34 14.45 20.76 2.56
CA PHE A 34 14.76 20.83 1.12
C PHE A 34 14.30 22.13 0.43
N GLY A 35 13.96 23.18 1.20
CA GLY A 35 13.62 24.50 0.64
C GLY A 35 12.41 24.50 -0.31
N GLY A 36 11.47 23.57 -0.14
CA GLY A 36 10.30 23.40 -1.01
C GLY A 36 10.47 22.38 -2.15
N GLU A 37 11.69 21.95 -2.47
CA GLU A 37 11.96 20.90 -3.45
C GLU A 37 12.27 19.58 -2.75
N ILE A 38 11.23 18.98 -2.16
CA ILE A 38 11.33 17.60 -1.64
C ILE A 38 11.76 16.70 -2.82
N PRO A 39 12.94 16.02 -2.74
CA PRO A 39 13.37 15.07 -3.76
C PRO A 39 12.25 14.04 -4.03
N GLU A 40 11.98 13.70 -5.30
CA GLU A 40 10.91 12.75 -5.66
C GLU A 40 10.98 11.43 -4.90
N VAL A 41 12.17 11.01 -4.47
CA VAL A 41 12.40 9.83 -3.62
C VAL A 41 11.72 9.90 -2.25
N LEU A 42 11.37 11.08 -1.74
CA LEU A 42 10.61 11.27 -0.50
C LEU A 42 9.11 11.49 -0.74
N ARG A 43 8.67 11.64 -1.99
CA ARG A 43 7.25 11.75 -2.38
C ARG A 43 6.62 10.37 -2.61
N ARG A 44 6.99 9.35 -1.82
CA ARG A 44 6.30 8.06 -1.89
C ARG A 44 4.91 8.25 -1.29
N ASP A 45 3.93 8.48 -2.16
CA ASP A 45 2.54 8.68 -1.78
C ASP A 45 2.10 7.51 -0.87
N PRO A 46 1.80 7.77 0.42
CA PRO A 46 1.42 6.70 1.33
C PRO A 46 0.19 5.97 0.81
N GLY A 47 -0.76 6.66 0.17
CA GLY A 47 -1.94 6.07 -0.44
C GLY A 47 -1.63 5.11 -1.59
N LYS A 48 -0.56 5.34 -2.36
CA LYS A 48 -0.08 4.37 -3.36
C LYS A 48 0.41 3.08 -2.70
N ARG A 49 1.17 3.19 -1.61
CA ARG A 49 1.67 2.02 -0.87
C ARG A 49 0.54 1.19 -0.26
N TRP A 50 -0.47 1.83 0.35
CA TRP A 50 -1.65 1.15 0.88
C TRP A 50 -2.42 0.40 -0.21
N ARG A 51 -2.66 1.03 -1.37
CA ARG A 51 -3.34 0.37 -2.51
C ARG A 51 -2.54 -0.82 -3.04
N GLU A 52 -1.23 -0.69 -3.18
CA GLU A 52 -0.37 -1.80 -3.60
C GLU A 52 -0.37 -2.93 -2.56
N GLU A 53 -0.55 -2.61 -1.27
CA GLU A 53 -0.73 -3.60 -0.19
C GLU A 53 -2.03 -4.38 -0.31
N ASP A 54 -3.12 -3.68 -0.60
CA ASP A 54 -4.44 -4.28 -0.79
C ASP A 54 -4.50 -5.12 -2.08
N GLU A 55 -3.89 -4.66 -3.18
CA GLU A 55 -3.76 -5.42 -4.43
C GLU A 55 -3.07 -6.78 -4.20
N PHE A 56 -1.94 -6.78 -3.49
CA PHE A 56 -1.20 -8.01 -3.20
C PHE A 56 -1.98 -9.00 -2.33
N LYS A 57 -2.66 -8.49 -1.30
CA LYS A 57 -3.52 -9.32 -0.43
C LYS A 57 -4.66 -9.95 -1.22
N ALA A 58 -5.28 -9.20 -2.13
CA ALA A 58 -6.35 -9.71 -2.97
C ALA A 58 -5.89 -10.84 -3.90
N VAL A 59 -4.73 -10.69 -4.55
CA VAL A 59 -4.19 -11.74 -5.44
C VAL A 59 -3.82 -12.99 -4.64
N LEU A 60 -3.19 -12.84 -3.47
CA LEU A 60 -2.89 -13.96 -2.56
C LEU A 60 -4.15 -14.72 -2.16
N ALA A 61 -5.20 -14.01 -1.73
CA ALA A 61 -6.47 -14.62 -1.37
C ALA A 61 -7.07 -15.42 -2.55
N GLY A 62 -6.96 -14.89 -3.77
CA GLY A 62 -7.41 -15.61 -4.97
C GLY A 62 -6.60 -16.90 -5.25
N ILE A 63 -5.29 -16.92 -4.97
CA ILE A 63 -4.48 -18.13 -5.11
C ILE A 63 -4.93 -19.18 -4.08
N GLU A 64 -5.14 -18.77 -2.83
CA GLU A 64 -5.62 -19.65 -1.76
C GLU A 64 -6.99 -20.24 -2.09
N GLU A 65 -7.93 -19.42 -2.59
CA GLU A 65 -9.26 -19.86 -3.02
C GLU A 65 -9.18 -20.93 -4.12
N ARG A 66 -8.33 -20.71 -5.14
CA ARG A 66 -8.14 -21.67 -6.24
C ARG A 66 -7.50 -22.97 -5.77
N ARG A 67 -6.53 -22.90 -4.85
CA ARG A 67 -5.95 -24.09 -4.23
C ARG A 67 -7.01 -24.86 -3.44
N GLY A 68 -7.81 -24.18 -2.62
CA GLY A 68 -8.90 -24.79 -1.86
C GLY A 68 -9.93 -25.46 -2.77
N PHE A 69 -10.36 -24.76 -3.83
CA PHE A 69 -11.25 -25.33 -4.84
C PHE A 69 -10.67 -26.60 -5.49
N LEU A 70 -9.38 -26.59 -5.86
CA LEU A 70 -8.75 -27.77 -6.44
C LEU A 70 -8.69 -28.94 -5.43
N GLU A 71 -8.36 -28.66 -4.17
CA GLU A 71 -8.36 -29.66 -3.09
C GLU A 71 -9.77 -30.28 -2.90
N GLU A 72 -10.83 -29.47 -2.94
CA GLU A 72 -12.21 -29.95 -2.92
C GLU A 72 -12.55 -30.82 -4.15
N MET A 73 -12.13 -30.40 -5.34
CA MET A 73 -12.37 -31.17 -6.57
C MET A 73 -11.59 -32.48 -6.59
N VAL A 74 -10.37 -32.51 -6.06
CA VAL A 74 -9.58 -33.73 -5.88
C VAL A 74 -10.28 -34.68 -4.90
N ALA A 75 -10.75 -34.18 -3.76
CA ALA A 75 -11.50 -34.96 -2.79
C ALA A 75 -12.81 -35.53 -3.37
N ALA A 76 -13.44 -34.79 -4.30
CA ALA A 76 -14.62 -35.24 -5.05
C ALA A 76 -14.30 -36.17 -6.24
N GLY A 77 -13.03 -36.53 -6.47
CA GLY A 77 -12.60 -37.38 -7.58
C GLY A 77 -12.57 -36.70 -8.95
N LYS A 78 -12.76 -35.38 -9.01
CA LYS A 78 -12.77 -34.55 -10.22
C LYS A 78 -11.49 -33.76 -10.44
N GLY A 79 -10.46 -33.97 -9.62
CA GLY A 79 -9.20 -33.22 -9.67
C GLY A 79 -8.60 -33.11 -11.08
N GLY A 80 -8.55 -34.22 -11.82
CA GLY A 80 -7.97 -34.25 -13.17
C GLY A 80 -8.70 -33.38 -14.21
N GLU A 81 -9.98 -33.05 -13.99
CA GLU A 81 -10.74 -32.15 -14.88
C GLU A 81 -10.33 -30.67 -14.69
N TYR A 82 -9.93 -30.30 -13.47
CA TYR A 82 -9.70 -28.92 -13.08
C TYR A 82 -8.22 -28.58 -12.89
N GLU A 83 -7.36 -29.58 -12.64
CA GLU A 83 -5.95 -29.40 -12.27
C GLU A 83 -5.19 -28.53 -13.27
N ALA A 84 -5.27 -28.83 -14.56
CA ALA A 84 -4.56 -28.07 -15.58
C ALA A 84 -5.01 -26.59 -15.64
N THR A 85 -6.31 -26.35 -15.63
CA THR A 85 -6.90 -25.00 -15.72
C THR A 85 -6.60 -24.19 -14.47
N ILE A 86 -6.78 -24.78 -13.28
CA ILE A 86 -6.54 -24.10 -12.01
C ILE A 86 -5.06 -23.80 -11.81
N ASN A 87 -4.16 -24.74 -12.15
CA ASN A 87 -2.72 -24.51 -12.08
C ASN A 87 -2.28 -23.38 -13.02
N ALA A 88 -2.86 -23.28 -14.23
CA ALA A 88 -2.60 -22.16 -15.13
C ALA A 88 -3.02 -20.82 -14.52
N GLN A 89 -4.21 -20.76 -13.90
CA GLN A 89 -4.68 -19.54 -13.22
C GLN A 89 -3.80 -19.16 -12.02
N ILE A 90 -3.38 -20.14 -11.21
CA ILE A 90 -2.45 -19.91 -10.10
C ILE A 90 -1.13 -19.36 -10.64
N ALA A 91 -0.59 -19.92 -11.72
CA ALA A 91 0.64 -19.44 -12.33
C ALA A 91 0.53 -17.99 -12.83
N ASP A 92 -0.61 -17.62 -13.43
CA ASP A 92 -0.84 -16.24 -13.88
C ASP A 92 -0.93 -15.27 -12.68
N GLN A 93 -1.59 -15.67 -11.59
CA GLN A 93 -1.65 -14.86 -10.36
C GLN A 93 -0.30 -14.74 -9.65
N ILE A 94 0.56 -15.77 -9.70
CA ILE A 94 1.93 -15.69 -9.17
C ILE A 94 2.72 -14.63 -9.93
N ARG A 95 2.63 -14.59 -11.27
CA ARG A 95 3.29 -13.53 -12.07
C ARG A 95 2.74 -12.14 -11.73
N GLU A 96 1.45 -12.04 -11.43
CA GLU A 96 0.85 -10.79 -10.96
C GLU A 96 1.42 -10.35 -9.60
N LEU A 97 1.57 -11.28 -8.65
CA LEU A 97 2.23 -11.01 -7.36
C LEU A 97 3.67 -10.54 -7.56
N GLU A 98 4.44 -11.21 -8.43
CA GLU A 98 5.81 -10.80 -8.75
C GLU A 98 5.86 -9.40 -9.36
N ALA A 99 4.91 -9.05 -10.22
CA ALA A 99 4.82 -7.71 -10.81
C ALA A 99 4.44 -6.64 -9.76
N ILE A 100 3.54 -6.95 -8.82
CA ILE A 100 3.23 -6.07 -7.68
C ILE A 100 4.47 -5.89 -6.79
N ASP A 101 5.19 -6.96 -6.48
CA ASP A 101 6.38 -6.90 -5.64
C ASP A 101 7.52 -6.11 -6.29
N ALA A 102 7.76 -6.31 -7.60
CA ALA A 102 8.72 -5.54 -8.37
C ALA A 102 8.40 -4.03 -8.40
N ARG A 103 7.11 -3.65 -8.40
CA ARG A 103 6.67 -2.24 -8.27
C ARG A 103 6.96 -1.66 -6.88
N ARG A 104 7.01 -2.49 -5.82
CA ARG A 104 7.31 -2.05 -4.45
C ARG A 104 8.81 -1.90 -4.17
N SER A 105 9.64 -2.72 -4.80
CA SER A 105 11.10 -2.68 -4.63
C SER A 105 11.79 -1.59 -5.46
N ARG A 106 11.06 -0.92 -6.35
CA ARG A 106 11.53 0.26 -7.10
C ARG A 106 11.22 1.58 -6.39
#